data_AF-A0A7X3SQS4-F1
#
_entry.id   AF-A0A7X3SQS4-F1
#
_cell.length_a   1.000
_cell.length_b   1.000
_cell.length_c   1.000
_cell.angle_alpha   90.00
_cell.angle_beta   90.00
_cell.angle_gamma   90.00
#
_symmetry.space_group_name_H-M   'P 1'
#
loop_
_entity.id
_entity.type
_entity.pdbx_description
1 polymer ?
#
loop_
_entity_poly.entity_id
_entity_poly.type
_entity_poly.pdbx_seq_one_letter_code
_entity_poly.pdbx_strand_id
1 'polypeptide(L)'
;MIKRLLDISAVTASLILAAAPATASDDTAGMMRFCKLGAKDAPQAIYACTTVLENGDPSLKQEALLSRGLAYTSRRWYAQALADFDALVKLNPKMSGAWNSRGWVYLKTGRPREALADFDRALSLEKGEKYMINREAALKAIAEAQ
;
A
#
# COMPACT_ATOMS: atom_id res chain seq x y z
N MET A 1 71.31 35.56 -3.07
CA MET A 1 70.96 34.30 -3.78
C MET A 1 70.00 33.53 -2.89
N ILE A 2 68.69 33.73 -2.98
CA ILE A 2 67.69 33.00 -3.80
C ILE A 2 67.70 31.47 -3.57
N LYS A 3 66.71 30.99 -2.80
CA LYS A 3 65.77 29.85 -3.04
C LYS A 3 65.19 29.43 -1.67
N ARG A 4 63.94 29.80 -1.32
CA ARG A 4 62.71 29.00 -1.50
C ARG A 4 62.94 27.51 -1.25
N LEU A 5 62.26 26.94 -0.25
CA LEU A 5 61.17 25.97 -0.48
C LEU A 5 60.48 25.65 0.85
N LEU A 6 59.16 25.83 0.85
CA LEU A 6 58.23 25.37 1.86
C LEU A 6 58.15 23.83 1.77
N ASP A 7 58.40 23.12 2.86
CA ASP A 7 57.98 21.71 2.97
C ASP A 7 56.50 21.67 3.40
N ILE A 8 55.63 21.76 2.40
CA ILE A 8 54.23 21.35 2.49
C ILE A 8 54.19 19.91 1.99
N SER A 9 54.57 18.94 2.83
CA SER A 9 54.31 17.52 2.54
C SER A 9 52.92 17.16 3.05
N ALA A 10 51.94 17.42 2.20
CA ALA A 10 50.70 16.67 2.02
C ALA A 10 50.12 15.98 3.27
N VAL A 11 49.21 16.68 3.96
CA VAL A 11 48.09 16.01 4.63
C VAL A 11 47.36 15.25 3.52
N THR A 12 47.54 13.93 3.47
CA THR A 12 46.75 13.07 2.61
C THR A 12 45.32 13.10 3.15
N ALA A 13 44.50 14.00 2.60
CA ALA A 13 43.07 13.97 2.79
C ALA A 13 42.59 12.63 2.24
N SER A 14 42.35 11.67 3.13
CA SER A 14 41.64 10.44 2.80
C SER A 14 40.27 10.85 2.30
N LEU A 15 40.11 10.88 0.98
CA LEU A 15 38.82 10.99 0.33
C LEU A 15 38.07 9.70 0.64
N ILE A 16 37.37 9.65 1.77
CA ILE A 16 36.34 8.65 2.01
C ILE A 16 35.27 8.97 0.97
N LEU A 17 35.28 8.22 -0.13
CA LEU A 17 34.17 8.17 -1.05
C LEU A 17 33.00 7.56 -0.26
N ALA A 18 32.21 8.41 0.39
CA ALA A 18 30.89 8.04 0.82
C ALA A 18 30.13 7.73 -0.47
N ALA A 19 30.05 6.45 -0.84
CA ALA A 19 29.07 6.00 -1.80
C ALA A 19 27.72 6.39 -1.20
N ALA A 20 27.13 7.49 -1.68
CA ALA A 20 25.74 7.76 -1.44
C ALA A 20 24.99 6.48 -1.86
N PRO A 21 24.17 5.88 -1.00
CA PRO A 21 23.43 4.69 -1.40
C PRO A 21 22.69 5.04 -2.69
N ALA A 22 22.82 4.18 -3.70
CA ALA A 22 21.98 4.25 -4.88
C ALA A 22 20.56 4.52 -4.40
N THR A 23 19.99 5.64 -4.84
CA THR A 23 18.82 6.24 -4.22
C THR A 23 17.70 5.21 -4.14
N ALA A 24 17.27 4.86 -2.92
CA ALA A 24 16.25 3.84 -2.67
C ALA A 24 14.96 4.05 -3.52
N SER A 25 14.71 5.27 -3.98
CA SER A 25 13.62 5.62 -4.89
C SER A 25 13.67 4.91 -6.25
N ASP A 26 14.85 4.71 -6.85
CA ASP A 26 14.95 4.17 -8.21
C ASP A 26 14.65 2.66 -8.24
N ASP A 27 15.02 1.92 -7.19
CA ASP A 27 14.70 0.50 -7.06
C ASP A 27 13.23 0.26 -6.70
N THR A 28 12.59 1.18 -5.97
CA THR A 28 11.18 1.03 -5.57
C THR A 28 10.20 1.13 -6.74
N ALA A 29 10.54 1.88 -7.79
CA ALA A 29 9.74 1.91 -9.02
C ALA A 29 9.71 0.52 -9.68
N GLY A 30 10.84 -0.21 -9.66
CA GLY A 30 10.92 -1.61 -10.08
C GLY A 30 10.08 -2.54 -9.20
N MET A 31 10.11 -2.32 -7.88
CA MET A 31 9.32 -3.12 -6.92
C MET A 31 7.81 -2.96 -7.13
N MET A 32 7.34 -1.82 -7.61
CA MET A 32 5.93 -1.62 -7.91
C MET A 32 5.39 -2.68 -8.89
N ARG A 33 6.19 -3.16 -9.86
CA ARG A 33 5.76 -4.25 -10.75
C ARG A 33 5.36 -5.52 -9.99
N PHE A 34 6.12 -5.87 -8.95
CA PHE A 34 5.83 -7.03 -8.11
C PHE A 34 4.69 -6.74 -7.12
N CYS A 35 4.61 -5.52 -6.60
CA CYS A 35 3.48 -5.08 -5.77
C CYS A 35 2.14 -5.27 -6.50
N LYS A 36 2.06 -4.90 -7.79
CA LYS A 36 0.86 -5.05 -8.62
C LYS A 36 0.44 -6.50 -8.89
N LEU A 37 1.25 -7.50 -8.53
CA LEU A 37 0.80 -8.90 -8.57
C LEU A 37 -0.38 -9.13 -7.61
N GLY A 38 -0.44 -8.37 -6.52
CA GLY A 38 -1.55 -8.41 -5.55
C GLY A 38 -1.87 -9.83 -5.11
N ALA A 39 -3.12 -10.27 -5.33
CA ALA A 39 -3.56 -11.61 -4.95
C ALA A 39 -2.97 -12.75 -5.81
N LYS A 40 -2.40 -12.48 -7.00
CA LYS A 40 -1.84 -13.51 -7.90
C LYS A 40 -0.57 -14.13 -7.33
N ASP A 41 0.23 -13.33 -6.62
CA ASP A 41 1.36 -13.77 -5.83
C ASP A 41 1.41 -12.94 -4.55
N ALA A 42 0.62 -13.37 -3.55
CA ALA A 42 0.45 -12.59 -2.33
C ALA A 42 1.76 -12.43 -1.52
N PRO A 43 2.59 -13.46 -1.31
CA PRO A 43 3.87 -13.27 -0.61
C PRO A 43 4.77 -12.24 -1.30
N GLN A 44 4.95 -12.33 -2.62
CA GLN A 44 5.80 -11.40 -3.35
C GLN A 44 5.22 -9.99 -3.37
N ALA A 45 3.91 -9.86 -3.59
CA ALA A 45 3.23 -8.57 -3.58
C ALA A 45 3.32 -7.90 -2.21
N ILE A 46 3.12 -8.64 -1.12
CA ILE A 46 3.21 -8.09 0.25
C ILE A 46 4.60 -7.52 0.51
N TYR A 47 5.65 -8.27 0.19
CA TYR A 47 7.02 -7.79 0.35
C TYR A 47 7.26 -6.52 -0.47
N ALA A 48 7.00 -6.58 -1.78
CA ALA A 48 7.27 -5.47 -2.68
C ALA A 48 6.45 -4.21 -2.36
N CYS A 49 5.15 -4.35 -2.05
CA CYS A 49 4.33 -3.21 -1.64
C CYS A 49 4.81 -2.61 -0.32
N THR A 50 5.31 -3.43 0.61
CA THR A 50 5.87 -2.92 1.87
C THR A 50 7.12 -2.07 1.62
N THR A 51 8.03 -2.55 0.77
CA THR A 51 9.21 -1.77 0.36
C THR A 51 8.82 -0.44 -0.29
N VAL A 52 7.82 -0.44 -1.18
CA VAL A 52 7.30 0.79 -1.80
C VAL A 52 6.71 1.74 -0.76
N LEU A 53 5.94 1.23 0.21
CA LEU A 53 5.26 2.06 1.20
C LEU A 53 6.22 2.70 2.21
N GLU A 54 7.35 2.04 2.48
CA GLU A 54 8.37 2.52 3.41
C GLU A 54 9.38 3.47 2.75
N ASN A 55 9.79 3.17 1.51
CA ASN A 55 10.96 3.81 0.89
C ASN A 55 10.68 4.41 -0.50
N GLY A 56 9.51 4.20 -1.07
CA GLY A 56 9.19 4.57 -2.45
C GLY A 56 8.58 5.96 -2.61
N ASP A 57 8.34 6.34 -3.87
CA ASP A 57 7.66 7.58 -4.22
C ASP A 57 6.27 7.64 -3.56
N PRO A 58 5.95 8.71 -2.79
CA PRO A 58 4.62 8.91 -2.21
C PRO A 58 3.45 8.83 -3.20
N SER A 59 3.69 9.12 -4.49
CA SER A 59 2.69 9.02 -5.56
C SER A 59 2.16 7.59 -5.72
N LEU A 60 2.98 6.59 -5.38
CA LEU A 60 2.66 5.16 -5.47
C LEU A 60 1.85 4.63 -4.28
N LYS A 61 1.71 5.41 -3.21
CA LYS A 61 1.15 4.97 -1.93
C LYS A 61 -0.26 4.41 -2.04
N GLN A 62 -1.13 5.05 -2.83
CA GLN A 62 -2.51 4.59 -3.01
C GLN A 62 -2.56 3.20 -3.67
N GLU A 63 -1.78 3.01 -4.73
CA GLU A 63 -1.73 1.75 -5.47
C GLU A 63 -1.08 0.63 -4.65
N ALA A 64 -0.03 0.96 -3.88
CA ALA A 64 0.62 0.01 -2.99
C ALA A 64 -0.28 -0.46 -1.85
N LEU A 65 -1.01 0.47 -1.19
CA LEU A 65 -1.99 0.13 -0.16
C LEU A 65 -3.11 -0.77 -0.71
N LEU A 66 -3.64 -0.44 -1.89
CA LEU A 66 -4.69 -1.23 -2.52
C LEU A 66 -4.20 -2.65 -2.82
N SER A 67 -3.04 -2.76 -3.48
CA SER A 67 -2.45 -4.04 -3.88
C SER A 67 -2.11 -4.92 -2.67
N ARG A 68 -1.51 -4.32 -1.63
CA ARG A 68 -1.13 -5.04 -0.40
C ARG A 68 -2.36 -5.46 0.41
N GLY A 69 -3.36 -4.59 0.53
CA GLY A 69 -4.63 -4.91 1.19
C GLY A 69 -5.36 -6.08 0.51
N LEU A 70 -5.35 -6.13 -0.83
CA LEU A 70 -5.90 -7.25 -1.60
C LEU A 70 -5.08 -8.55 -1.42
N ALA A 71 -3.76 -8.46 -1.38
CA ALA A 71 -2.89 -9.59 -1.10
C ALA A 71 -3.08 -10.15 0.34
N TYR A 72 -3.22 -9.28 1.34
CA TYR A 72 -3.57 -9.69 2.69
C TYR A 72 -4.95 -10.33 2.76
N THR A 73 -5.92 -9.79 2.00
CA THR A 73 -7.27 -10.35 1.90
C THR A 73 -7.26 -11.77 1.34
N SER A 74 -6.47 -12.04 0.28
CA SER A 74 -6.36 -13.40 -0.29
C SER A 74 -5.69 -14.40 0.66
N ARG A 75 -4.82 -13.91 1.54
CA ARG A 75 -4.19 -14.68 2.64
C ARG A 75 -5.06 -14.80 3.88
N ARG A 76 -6.25 -14.20 3.90
CA ARG A 76 -7.14 -14.07 5.07
C ARG A 76 -6.52 -13.35 6.26
N TRP A 77 -5.50 -12.52 6.01
CA TRP A 77 -4.86 -11.66 7.01
C TRP A 77 -5.67 -10.36 7.15
N TYR A 78 -6.90 -10.50 7.65
CA TYR A 78 -7.92 -9.47 7.58
C TYR A 78 -7.58 -8.21 8.39
N ALA A 79 -6.87 -8.33 9.51
CA ALA A 79 -6.47 -7.18 10.31
C ALA A 79 -5.51 -6.25 9.53
N GLN A 80 -4.52 -6.84 8.85
CA GLN A 80 -3.57 -6.09 8.01
C GLN A 80 -4.27 -5.52 6.77
N ALA A 81 -5.19 -6.28 6.15
CA ALA A 81 -5.99 -5.78 5.04
C ALA A 81 -6.84 -4.57 5.44
N LEU A 82 -7.52 -4.62 6.59
CA LEU A 82 -8.29 -3.49 7.12
C LEU A 82 -7.40 -2.27 7.37
N ALA A 83 -6.21 -2.45 7.96
CA ALA A 83 -5.29 -1.34 8.18
C ALA A 83 -4.89 -0.63 6.87
N ASP A 84 -4.58 -1.39 5.82
CA ASP A 84 -4.24 -0.83 4.51
C ASP A 84 -5.44 -0.14 3.85
N PHE A 85 -6.63 -0.75 3.91
CA PHE A 85 -7.83 -0.14 3.35
C PHE A 85 -8.29 1.10 4.14
N ASP A 86 -8.15 1.11 5.47
CA ASP A 86 -8.42 2.27 6.32
C ASP A 86 -7.50 3.44 5.98
N ALA A 87 -6.21 3.17 5.80
CA ALA A 87 -5.26 4.17 5.34
C ALA A 87 -5.64 4.69 3.94
N LEU A 88 -6.05 3.80 3.03
CA LEU A 88 -6.41 4.14 1.66
C LEU A 88 -7.66 5.01 1.58
N VAL A 89 -8.75 4.68 2.29
CA VAL A 89 -9.98 5.49 2.25
C VAL A 89 -9.82 6.85 2.93
N LYS A 90 -8.89 6.98 3.89
CA LYS A 90 -8.51 8.28 4.47
C LYS A 90 -7.70 9.11 3.47
N LEU A 91 -6.79 8.46 2.74
CA LEU A 91 -5.95 9.12 1.75
C LEU A 91 -6.74 9.53 0.49
N ASN A 92 -7.63 8.66 0.01
CA ASN A 92 -8.49 8.89 -1.13
C ASN A 92 -9.93 8.43 -0.85
N PRO A 93 -10.77 9.30 -0.27
CA PRO A 93 -12.15 8.97 0.07
C PRO A 93 -13.07 8.82 -1.14
N LYS A 94 -12.59 9.09 -2.37
CA LYS A 94 -13.35 8.97 -3.62
C LYS A 94 -13.07 7.66 -4.37
N MET A 95 -12.18 6.80 -3.87
CA MET A 95 -11.87 5.51 -4.49
C MET A 95 -12.92 4.45 -4.11
N SER A 96 -13.94 4.29 -4.96
CA SER A 96 -15.04 3.33 -4.78
C SER A 96 -14.56 1.90 -4.45
N GLY A 97 -13.54 1.43 -5.17
CA GLY A 97 -12.97 0.09 -5.00
C GLY A 97 -12.32 -0.15 -3.63
N ALA A 98 -11.79 0.89 -2.98
CA ALA A 98 -11.22 0.78 -1.63
C ALA A 98 -12.31 0.55 -0.58
N TRP A 99 -13.40 1.33 -0.65
CA TRP A 99 -14.57 1.16 0.20
C TRP A 99 -15.18 -0.25 0.04
N ASN A 100 -15.42 -0.69 -1.19
CA ASN A 100 -15.93 -2.04 -1.43
C ASN A 100 -14.98 -3.13 -0.92
N SER A 101 -13.66 -2.96 -1.06
CA SER A 101 -12.70 -3.97 -0.58
C SER A 101 -12.69 -4.04 0.94
N ARG A 102 -12.74 -2.89 1.63
CA ARG A 102 -12.86 -2.84 3.10
C ARG A 102 -14.16 -3.45 3.59
N GLY A 103 -15.28 -3.11 2.95
CA GLY A 103 -16.60 -3.69 3.26
C GLY A 103 -16.62 -5.21 3.11
N TRP A 104 -15.95 -5.74 2.07
CA TRP A 104 -15.82 -7.19 1.91
C TRP A 104 -15.06 -7.84 3.06
N VAL A 105 -13.97 -7.22 3.53
CA VAL A 105 -13.23 -7.72 4.69
C VAL A 105 -14.09 -7.66 5.95
N TYR A 106 -14.82 -6.56 6.18
CA TYR A 106 -15.77 -6.48 7.31
C TYR A 106 -16.78 -7.62 7.29
N LEU A 107 -17.37 -7.90 6.12
CA LEU A 107 -18.31 -9.01 5.97
C LEU A 107 -17.67 -10.36 6.31
N LYS A 108 -16.42 -10.60 5.88
CA LYS A 108 -15.68 -11.83 6.21
C LYS A 108 -15.30 -11.95 7.69
N THR A 109 -15.23 -10.83 8.39
CA THR A 109 -14.92 -10.79 9.83
C THR A 109 -16.16 -10.69 10.72
N GLY A 110 -17.36 -10.92 10.18
CA GLY A 110 -18.60 -10.92 10.96
C GLY A 110 -19.09 -9.52 11.36
N ARG A 111 -18.73 -8.50 10.58
CA ARG A 111 -19.08 -7.09 10.80
C ARG A 111 -19.99 -6.56 9.68
N PRO A 112 -21.21 -7.11 9.52
CA PRO A 112 -22.01 -6.85 8.33
C PRO A 112 -22.62 -5.43 8.30
N ARG A 113 -22.78 -4.76 9.44
CA ARG A 113 -23.27 -3.37 9.48
C ARG A 113 -22.22 -2.40 8.96
N GLU A 114 -20.96 -2.57 9.35
CA GLU A 114 -19.85 -1.80 8.81
C GLU A 114 -19.61 -2.11 7.34
N ALA A 115 -19.76 -3.37 6.94
CA ALA A 115 -19.72 -3.77 5.54
C ALA A 115 -20.77 -3.05 4.69
N LEU A 116 -22.03 -3.01 5.16
CA LEU A 116 -23.12 -2.33 4.47
C LEU A 116 -22.81 -0.84 4.27
N ALA A 117 -22.33 -0.15 5.30
CA ALA A 117 -21.96 1.26 5.21
C ALA A 117 -20.87 1.51 4.16
N ASP A 118 -19.87 0.62 4.07
CA ASP A 118 -18.80 0.71 3.09
C ASP A 118 -19.28 0.40 1.66
N PHE A 119 -20.19 -0.56 1.48
CA PHE A 119 -20.78 -0.83 0.16
C PHE A 119 -21.69 0.30 -0.31
N ASP A 120 -22.50 0.87 0.59
CA ASP A 120 -23.30 2.08 0.31
C ASP A 120 -22.40 3.24 -0.10
N ARG A 121 -21.27 3.42 0.60
CA ARG A 121 -20.29 4.45 0.24
C ARG A 121 -19.69 4.20 -1.15
N ALA A 122 -19.31 2.96 -1.46
CA ALA A 122 -18.80 2.60 -2.79
C ALA A 122 -19.82 2.91 -3.89
N LEU A 123 -21.09 2.53 -3.69
CA LEU A 123 -22.19 2.75 -4.64
C LEU A 123 -22.56 4.23 -4.82
N SER A 124 -22.37 5.05 -3.78
CA SER A 124 -22.56 6.50 -3.87
C SER A 124 -21.51 7.19 -4.74
N LEU A 125 -20.33 6.57 -4.89
CA LEU A 125 -19.22 7.09 -5.70
C LEU A 125 -19.27 6.56 -7.13
N GLU A 126 -19.57 5.27 -7.29
CA GLU A 126 -19.59 4.60 -8.57
C GLU A 126 -20.56 3.42 -8.52
N LYS A 127 -21.45 3.34 -9.51
CA LYS A 127 -22.34 2.19 -9.66
C LYS A 127 -21.52 0.98 -10.11
N GLY A 128 -21.68 -0.15 -9.43
CA GLY A 128 -21.02 -1.39 -9.80
C GLY A 128 -21.83 -2.60 -9.36
N GLU A 129 -22.05 -3.54 -10.27
CA GLU A 129 -22.80 -4.77 -9.99
C GLU A 129 -22.19 -5.53 -8.81
N LYS A 130 -20.87 -5.66 -8.77
CA LYS A 130 -20.15 -6.28 -7.64
C LYS A 130 -20.46 -5.59 -6.31
N TYR A 131 -20.57 -4.25 -6.30
CA TYR A 131 -20.83 -3.49 -5.08
C TYR A 131 -22.28 -3.72 -4.61
N MET A 132 -23.23 -3.82 -5.55
CA MET A 132 -24.62 -4.17 -5.27
C MET A 132 -24.74 -5.58 -4.67
N ILE A 133 -24.11 -6.58 -5.29
CA ILE A 133 -24.11 -7.98 -4.81
C ILE A 133 -23.53 -8.06 -3.39
N ASN A 134 -22.41 -7.36 -3.15
CA ASN A 134 -21.79 -7.34 -1.83
C ASN A 134 -22.68 -6.65 -0.78
N ARG A 135 -23.36 -5.56 -1.16
CA ARG A 135 -24.34 -4.86 -0.32
C ARG A 135 -25.50 -5.77 0.07
N GLU A 136 -26.05 -6.52 -0.89
CA GLU A 136 -27.12 -7.49 -0.65
C GLU A 136 -26.68 -8.60 0.31
N ALA A 137 -25.45 -9.10 0.15
CA ALA A 137 -24.88 -10.08 1.08
C ALA A 137 -24.76 -9.53 2.51
N ALA A 138 -24.39 -8.25 2.68
CA ALA A 138 -24.36 -7.61 4.00
C ALA A 138 -25.76 -7.45 4.61
N LEU A 139 -26.76 -7.05 3.83
CA LEU A 139 -28.15 -6.94 4.28
C LEU A 139 -28.71 -8.29 4.74
N LYS A 140 -28.46 -9.35 3.96
CA LYS A 140 -28.84 -10.70 4.32
C LYS A 140 -28.21 -11.14 5.64
N ALA A 141 -26.91 -10.93 5.80
CA ALA A 141 -26.20 -11.26 7.04
C ALA A 141 -26.71 -10.48 8.26
N ILE A 142 -27.17 -9.22 8.07
CA ILE A 142 -27.81 -8.44 9.15
C ILE A 142 -29.17 -9.05 9.54
N ALA A 143 -29.98 -9.46 8.55
CA ALA A 143 -31.30 -10.02 8.80
C ALA A 143 -31.23 -11.40 9.49
N GLU A 144 -30.22 -12.21 9.16
CA GLU A 144 -30.02 -13.54 9.76
C GLU A 144 -29.48 -13.50 11.20
N ALA A 145 -28.94 -12.35 11.63
CA ALA A 145 -28.41 -12.16 12.98
C ALA A 145 -29.45 -11.62 13.98
N GLN A 146 -30.71 -11.52 13.57
CA GLN A 146 -31.85 -11.06 14.38
C GLN A 146 -32.78 -12.23 14.70
#